data_AF-A0AAW2QGV6-F1
#
_entry.id   AF-A0AAW2QGV6-F1
#
_cell.length_a   1.000
_cell.length_b   1.000
_cell.length_c   1.000
_cell.angle_alpha   90.00
_cell.angle_beta   90.00
_cell.angle_gamma   90.00
#
_symmetry.space_group_name_H-M   'P 1'
#
loop_
_entity.id
_entity.type
_entity.pdbx_description
1 polymer ?
#
loop_
_entity_poly.entity_id
_entity_poly.type
_entity_poly.pdbx_seq_one_letter_code
_entity_poly.pdbx_strand_id
1 'polypeptide(L)'
;MIRLESSGSCEEARQNILGISWNENESPYPDYGNKNKFNGTNYNDWLRNLRIVLNFENQGYVLDKPLPAILPEGSSLEERLTFEKWHEDNRKVRSIILASMTNEIQKQYDRLEDVPSIMLRMKDVYAVPERHIRYAATKALFGTKMTEGSFVHSHGSRYFPSWKSSRTLKLGLIMTRT
;
A
#
# COMPACT_ATOMS: atom_id res chain seq x y z
N MET A 1 -19.49 -17.17 -20.85
CA MET A 1 -18.44 -16.24 -21.29
C MET A 1 -18.53 -15.00 -20.40
N ILE A 2 -17.83 -15.00 -19.26
CA ILE A 2 -17.90 -13.92 -18.27
C ILE A 2 -16.75 -12.97 -18.55
N ARG A 3 -17.07 -11.74 -18.96
CA ARG A 3 -16.14 -10.64 -19.14
C ARG A 3 -15.77 -10.14 -17.74
N LEU A 4 -14.55 -10.43 -17.29
CA LEU A 4 -14.05 -9.97 -16.00
C LEU A 4 -13.94 -8.44 -16.02
N GLU A 5 -14.75 -7.77 -15.19
CA GLU A 5 -14.68 -6.32 -14.90
C GLU A 5 -13.40 -5.92 -14.12
N SER A 6 -12.36 -6.75 -14.13
CA SER A 6 -11.12 -6.56 -13.37
C SER A 6 -10.19 -5.50 -13.95
N SER A 7 -10.40 -5.01 -15.17
CA SER A 7 -9.50 -4.05 -15.82
C SER A 7 -9.68 -2.62 -15.32
N GLY A 8 -10.88 -2.25 -14.86
CA GLY A 8 -11.21 -0.89 -14.43
C GLY A 8 -10.45 -0.48 -13.18
N SER A 9 -10.46 -1.32 -12.14
CA SER A 9 -9.81 -1.01 -10.86
C SER A 9 -8.28 -0.95 -10.94
N CYS A 10 -7.66 -1.71 -11.83
CA CYS A 10 -6.19 -1.76 -11.97
C CYS A 10 -5.65 -0.58 -12.77
N GLU A 11 -6.34 -0.19 -13.85
CA GLU A 11 -5.98 0.99 -14.61
C GLU A 11 -6.24 2.25 -13.78
N GLU A 12 -7.36 2.30 -13.07
CA GLU A 12 -7.63 3.36 -12.10
C GLU A 12 -6.57 3.42 -10.99
N ALA A 13 -6.10 2.28 -10.48
CA ALA A 13 -5.00 2.23 -9.51
C ALA A 13 -3.66 2.71 -10.09
N ARG A 14 -3.34 2.40 -11.34
CA ARG A 14 -2.14 2.92 -12.04
C ARG A 14 -2.23 4.43 -12.23
N GLN A 15 -3.37 4.94 -12.69
CA GLN A 15 -3.64 6.37 -12.84
C GLN A 15 -3.59 7.09 -11.48
N ASN A 16 -4.12 6.47 -10.43
CA ASN A 16 -4.18 7.02 -9.07
C ASN A 16 -2.82 7.05 -8.37
N ILE A 17 -1.98 6.02 -8.51
CA ILE A 17 -0.70 5.91 -7.81
C ILE A 17 0.38 6.73 -8.47
N LEU A 18 0.46 6.66 -9.80
CA LEU A 18 1.55 7.30 -10.53
C LEU A 18 1.24 8.77 -10.82
N GLY A 19 -0.03 9.19 -10.80
CA GLY A 19 -0.42 10.52 -11.24
C GLY A 19 -0.01 10.81 -12.69
N ILE A 20 0.42 9.78 -13.43
CA ILE A 20 0.84 9.89 -14.82
C ILE A 20 -0.43 9.86 -15.66
N SER A 21 -1.10 11.01 -15.69
CA SER A 21 -1.85 11.37 -16.88
C SER A 21 -0.83 11.51 -18.00
N TRP A 22 -0.70 10.49 -18.85
CA TRP A 22 -0.08 10.68 -20.18
C TRP A 22 -1.04 11.50 -21.04
N ASN A 23 -1.31 12.73 -20.65
CA ASN A 23 -1.94 13.76 -21.46
C ASN A 23 -1.33 15.09 -21.01
N GLU A 24 -0.50 15.68 -21.87
CA GLU A 24 0.03 17.05 -21.74
C GLU A 24 -1.06 18.12 -21.88
N ASN A 25 -2.30 17.80 -21.53
CA ASN A 25 -3.40 18.75 -21.46
C ASN A 25 -3.81 18.83 -20.00
N GLU A 26 -3.31 19.87 -19.33
CA GLU A 26 -3.60 20.27 -17.96
C GLU A 26 -5.02 19.86 -17.54
N SER A 27 -5.10 18.87 -16.64
CA SER A 27 -6.37 18.59 -15.97
C SER A 27 -6.76 19.83 -15.16
N PRO A 28 -7.96 20.40 -15.35
CA PRO A 28 -8.40 21.63 -14.67
C PRO A 28 -8.69 21.43 -13.16
N TYR A 29 -8.33 20.27 -12.59
CA TYR A 29 -8.58 19.92 -11.20
C TYR A 29 -7.25 19.70 -10.45
N PRO A 30 -6.79 20.70 -9.67
CA PRO A 30 -5.46 20.69 -9.03
C PRO A 30 -5.27 19.69 -7.88
N ASP A 31 -6.27 18.83 -7.60
CA ASP A 31 -6.27 17.96 -6.40
C ASP A 31 -6.49 16.48 -6.70
N TYR A 32 -6.82 16.09 -7.94
CA TYR A 32 -7.20 14.69 -8.19
C TYR A 32 -5.99 13.72 -8.19
N GLY A 33 -4.83 14.17 -8.66
CA GLY A 33 -3.58 13.38 -8.65
C GLY A 33 -2.88 13.28 -7.29
N ASN A 34 -3.38 13.97 -6.26
CA ASN A 34 -2.68 14.11 -4.98
C ASN A 34 -3.29 13.29 -3.83
N LYS A 35 -4.55 12.83 -3.97
CA LYS A 35 -5.26 12.10 -2.91
C LYS A 35 -4.69 10.71 -2.59
N ASN A 36 -4.09 10.07 -3.60
CA ASN A 36 -3.59 8.70 -3.49
C ASN A 36 -2.06 8.63 -3.34
N LYS A 37 -1.37 9.78 -3.33
CA LYS A 37 0.04 9.85 -3.04
C LYS A 37 0.32 9.54 -1.58
N PHE A 38 1.43 8.88 -1.32
CA PHE A 38 1.91 8.66 0.03
C PHE A 38 2.35 9.99 0.65
N ASN A 39 1.66 10.38 1.73
CA ASN A 39 1.86 11.66 2.42
C ASN A 39 2.32 11.50 3.88
N GLY A 40 2.73 10.28 4.27
CA GLY A 40 3.20 9.98 5.62
C GLY A 40 2.11 9.57 6.61
N THR A 41 0.84 9.85 6.33
CA THR A 41 -0.28 9.49 7.23
C THR A 41 -1.09 8.29 6.74
N ASN A 42 -1.01 7.97 5.45
CA ASN A 42 -1.83 6.98 4.75
C ASN A 42 -1.08 5.68 4.39
N TYR A 43 -0.06 5.29 5.17
CA TYR A 43 0.85 4.18 4.82
C TYR A 43 0.14 2.88 4.46
N ASN A 44 -0.83 2.43 5.27
CA ASN A 44 -1.52 1.15 5.05
C ASN A 44 -2.36 1.16 3.78
N ASP A 45 -3.06 2.27 3.51
CA ASP A 45 -3.88 2.42 2.30
C ASP A 45 -3.01 2.54 1.06
N TRP A 46 -1.94 3.34 1.13
CA TRP A 46 -0.95 3.45 0.07
C TRP A 46 -0.28 2.10 -0.25
N LEU A 47 0.16 1.35 0.75
CA LEU A 47 0.78 0.03 0.58
C LEU A 47 -0.19 -0.96 -0.08
N ARG A 48 -1.46 -0.93 0.31
CA ARG A 48 -2.51 -1.76 -0.31
C ARG A 48 -2.67 -1.42 -1.79
N ASN A 49 -2.75 -0.13 -2.13
CA ASN A 49 -2.86 0.31 -3.52
C ASN A 49 -1.61 -0.07 -4.33
N LEU A 50 -0.41 0.15 -3.78
CA LEU A 50 0.85 -0.22 -4.41
C LEU A 50 0.89 -1.70 -4.76
N ARG A 51 0.51 -2.57 -3.81
CA ARG A 51 0.45 -4.03 -4.03
C ARG A 51 -0.50 -4.41 -5.16
N ILE A 52 -1.63 -3.73 -5.32
CA ILE A 52 -2.56 -3.99 -6.43
C ILE A 52 -1.88 -3.69 -7.77
N VAL A 53 -1.24 -2.53 -7.90
CA VAL A 53 -0.53 -2.15 -9.13
C VAL A 53 0.63 -3.10 -9.42
N LEU A 54 1.46 -3.43 -8.43
CA LEU A 54 2.60 -4.31 -8.65
C LEU A 54 2.20 -5.76 -8.96
N ASN A 55 1.11 -6.25 -8.37
CA ASN A 55 0.60 -7.58 -8.71
C ASN A 55 0.06 -7.62 -10.14
N PHE A 56 -0.56 -6.53 -10.60
CA PHE A 56 -0.97 -6.43 -12.00
C PHE A 56 0.22 -6.50 -12.97
N GLU A 57 1.35 -5.89 -12.60
CA GLU A 57 2.60 -5.93 -13.39
C GLU A 57 3.42 -7.22 -13.20
N ASN A 58 2.94 -8.17 -12.39
CA ASN A 58 3.69 -9.37 -11.96
C ASN A 58 5.03 -9.07 -11.22
N GLN A 59 5.11 -7.93 -10.52
CA GLN A 59 6.29 -7.45 -9.82
C GLN A 59 6.13 -7.37 -8.30
N GLY A 60 4.97 -7.75 -7.76
CA GLY A 60 4.69 -7.69 -6.32
C GLY A 60 5.71 -8.45 -5.47
N TYR A 61 6.34 -9.49 -6.03
CA TYR A 61 7.37 -10.28 -5.34
C TYR A 61 8.60 -9.47 -4.91
N VAL A 62 8.89 -8.33 -5.56
CA VAL A 62 10.03 -7.45 -5.25
C VAL A 62 9.87 -6.80 -3.87
N LEU A 63 8.64 -6.63 -3.38
CA LEU A 63 8.40 -6.03 -2.06
C LEU A 63 8.79 -6.95 -0.90
N ASP A 64 8.60 -8.27 -1.08
CA ASP A 64 8.68 -9.23 0.02
C ASP A 64 9.93 -10.12 -0.06
N LYS A 65 10.54 -10.27 -1.24
CA LYS A 65 11.74 -11.09 -1.43
C LYS A 65 13.02 -10.27 -1.22
N PRO A 66 14.05 -10.86 -0.59
CA PRO A 66 15.36 -10.21 -0.49
C PRO A 66 15.99 -10.06 -1.87
N LEU A 67 16.96 -9.13 -1.97
CA LEU A 67 17.83 -9.00 -3.13
C LEU A 67 18.50 -10.35 -3.42
N PRO A 68 18.57 -10.81 -4.68
CA PRO A 68 19.32 -11.99 -5.06
C PRO A 68 20.79 -11.81 -4.67
N ALA A 69 21.41 -12.89 -4.19
CA ALA A 69 22.85 -12.90 -3.99
C ALA A 69 23.58 -12.74 -5.34
N ILE A 70 24.79 -12.19 -5.28
CA ILE A 70 25.68 -12.11 -6.45
C ILE A 70 25.90 -13.52 -7.01
N LEU A 71 25.72 -13.67 -8.31
CA LEU A 71 25.89 -14.95 -8.98
C LEU A 71 27.39 -15.35 -9.02
N PRO A 72 27.74 -16.60 -8.67
CA PRO A 72 29.10 -17.10 -8.80
C PRO A 72 29.55 -17.22 -10.26
N GLU A 73 30.87 -17.24 -10.46
CA GLU A 73 31.46 -17.48 -11.77
C GLU A 73 31.12 -18.92 -12.22
N GLY A 74 30.49 -19.04 -13.39
CA GLY A 74 29.98 -20.31 -13.89
C GLY A 74 28.48 -20.55 -13.69
N SER A 75 27.72 -19.60 -13.13
CA SER A 75 26.26 -19.68 -13.10
C SER A 75 25.67 -19.90 -14.49
N SER A 76 24.63 -20.74 -14.52
CA SER A 76 23.87 -21.09 -15.71
C SER A 76 23.23 -19.86 -16.36
N LEU A 77 22.87 -19.98 -17.64
CA LEU A 77 22.17 -18.92 -18.35
C LEU A 77 20.82 -18.57 -17.68
N GLU A 78 20.10 -19.56 -17.17
CA GLU A 78 18.81 -19.37 -16.50
C GLU A 78 18.93 -18.58 -15.19
N GLU A 79 19.97 -18.85 -14.40
CA GLU A 79 20.27 -18.09 -13.18
C GLU A 79 20.60 -16.63 -13.50
N ARG A 80 21.40 -16.39 -14.54
CA ARG A 80 21.75 -15.03 -14.99
C ARG A 80 20.53 -14.25 -15.46
N LEU A 81 19.67 -14.87 -16.28
CA LEU A 81 18.43 -14.24 -16.75
C LEU A 81 17.48 -13.92 -15.58
N THR A 82 17.39 -14.81 -14.60
CA THR A 82 16.57 -14.59 -13.41
C THR A 82 17.11 -13.44 -12.57
N PHE A 83 18.43 -13.36 -12.39
CA PHE A 83 19.10 -12.28 -11.67
C PHE A 83 18.92 -10.92 -12.37
N GLU A 84 19.16 -10.85 -13.68
CA GLU A 84 18.97 -9.63 -14.47
C GLU A 84 17.51 -9.15 -14.44
N LYS A 85 16.57 -10.07 -14.62
CA LYS A 85 15.13 -9.78 -14.53
C LYS A 85 14.77 -9.20 -13.17
N TRP A 86 15.28 -9.79 -12.10
CA TRP A 86 15.03 -9.30 -10.75
C TRP A 86 15.53 -7.86 -10.57
N HIS A 87 16.74 -7.55 -11.05
CA HIS A 87 17.29 -6.19 -10.97
C HIS A 87 16.51 -5.17 -11.79
N GLU A 88 16.02 -5.56 -12.96
CA GLU A 88 15.16 -4.73 -13.79
C GLU A 88 13.80 -4.46 -13.11
N ASP A 89 13.18 -5.49 -12.54
CA ASP A 89 11.93 -5.35 -11.80
C ASP A 89 12.14 -4.49 -10.54
N ASN A 90 13.26 -4.63 -9.82
CA ASN A 90 13.62 -3.75 -8.70
C ASN A 90 13.71 -2.28 -9.13
N ARG A 91 14.37 -1.96 -10.26
CA ARG A 91 14.45 -0.59 -10.79
C ARG A 91 13.08 -0.01 -11.13
N LYS A 92 12.20 -0.82 -11.74
CA LYS A 92 10.83 -0.43 -12.09
C LYS A 92 9.99 -0.16 -10.84
N VAL A 93 9.95 -1.12 -9.92
CA VAL A 93 9.20 -1.02 -8.67
C VAL A 93 9.67 0.17 -7.84
N ARG A 94 10.98 0.39 -7.75
CA ARG A 94 11.55 1.57 -7.10
C ARG A 94 11.03 2.87 -7.69
N SER A 95 11.03 2.98 -9.02
CA SER A 95 10.51 4.17 -9.72
C SER A 95 9.03 4.40 -9.41
N ILE A 96 8.21 3.33 -9.40
CA ILE A 96 6.79 3.39 -9.03
C ILE A 96 6.61 3.88 -7.59
N ILE A 97 7.36 3.30 -6.64
CA ILE A 97 7.31 3.69 -5.23
C ILE A 97 7.64 5.17 -5.08
N LEU A 98 8.74 5.65 -5.66
CA LEU A 98 9.16 7.05 -5.55
C LEU A 98 8.16 8.01 -6.21
N ALA A 99 7.63 7.68 -7.39
CA ALA A 99 6.64 8.50 -8.09
C ALA A 99 5.31 8.61 -7.31
N SER A 100 4.97 7.57 -6.54
CA SER A 100 3.76 7.52 -5.73
C SER A 100 3.83 8.31 -4.43
N MET A 101 4.95 8.98 -4.14
CA MET A 101 5.14 9.78 -2.93
C MET A 101 4.92 11.27 -3.21
N THR A 102 4.71 12.04 -2.15
CA THR A 102 4.93 13.49 -2.22
C THR A 102 6.42 13.80 -2.33
N ASN A 103 6.76 14.97 -2.88
CA ASN A 103 8.14 15.38 -3.11
C ASN A 103 8.98 15.41 -1.82
N GLU A 104 8.37 15.77 -0.70
CA GLU A 104 9.02 15.86 0.61
C GLU A 104 9.47 14.48 1.13
N ILE A 105 8.67 13.45 0.87
CA ILE A 105 8.97 12.08 1.27
C ILE A 105 9.89 11.44 0.24
N GLN A 106 9.66 11.65 -1.04
CA GLN A 106 10.47 11.11 -2.14
C GLN A 106 11.96 11.42 -1.95
N LYS A 107 12.32 12.67 -1.60
CA LYS A 107 13.70 13.11 -1.36
C LYS A 107 14.42 12.38 -0.21
N GLN A 108 13.68 11.71 0.66
CA GLN A 108 14.26 10.93 1.76
C GLN A 108 14.68 9.53 1.32
N TYR A 109 14.09 9.03 0.24
CA TYR A 109 14.27 7.65 -0.24
C TYR A 109 14.90 7.57 -1.64
N ASP A 110 15.05 8.69 -2.37
CA ASP A 110 15.56 8.77 -3.74
C ASP A 110 17.01 8.31 -3.92
N ARG A 111 17.79 8.20 -2.85
CA ARG A 111 19.18 7.68 -2.85
C ARG A 111 19.27 6.18 -2.54
N LEU A 112 18.19 5.55 -2.07
CA LEU A 112 18.19 4.11 -1.80
C LEU A 112 17.95 3.36 -3.10
N GLU A 113 18.76 2.37 -3.42
CA GLU A 113 18.68 1.62 -4.69
C GLU A 113 17.81 0.37 -4.59
N ASP A 114 17.70 -0.20 -3.40
CA ASP A 114 16.99 -1.44 -3.16
C ASP A 114 15.60 -1.21 -2.56
N VAL A 115 14.60 -1.79 -3.21
CA VAL A 115 13.21 -1.72 -2.77
C VAL A 115 13.02 -2.29 -1.36
N PRO A 116 13.64 -3.43 -0.97
CA PRO A 116 13.50 -3.95 0.38
C PRO A 116 13.91 -2.97 1.48
N SER A 117 15.02 -2.23 1.34
CA SER A 117 15.43 -1.22 2.34
C SER A 117 14.49 -0.03 2.39
N ILE A 118 13.98 0.44 1.24
CA ILE A 118 12.96 1.50 1.19
C ILE A 118 11.74 1.05 2.00
N MET A 119 11.20 -0.14 1.69
CA MET A 119 10.01 -0.67 2.34
C MET A 119 10.22 -0.89 3.85
N LEU A 120 11.38 -1.40 4.25
CA LEU A 120 11.72 -1.62 5.66
C LEU A 120 11.75 -0.30 6.44
N ARG A 121 12.46 0.71 5.93
CA ARG A 121 12.54 2.03 6.57
C ARG A 121 11.19 2.73 6.63
N MET A 122 10.41 2.68 5.55
CA MET A 122 9.08 3.28 5.54
C MET A 122 8.15 2.60 6.54
N LYS A 123 8.22 1.27 6.66
CA LYS A 123 7.41 0.52 7.63
C LYS A 123 7.74 0.94 9.06
N ASP A 124 9.02 1.11 9.39
CA ASP A 124 9.45 1.52 10.72
C ASP A 124 8.95 2.92 11.11
N VAL A 125 8.97 3.85 10.16
CA VAL A 125 8.59 5.25 10.41
C VAL A 125 7.08 5.48 10.35
N TYR A 126 6.39 4.87 9.37
CA TYR A 126 5.02 5.26 9.02
C TYR A 126 3.97 4.18 9.23
N ALA A 127 4.35 2.90 9.40
CA ALA A 127 3.35 1.88 9.65
C ALA A 127 2.78 2.06 11.06
N VAL A 128 1.50 2.40 11.15
CA VAL A 128 0.80 2.36 12.42
C VAL A 128 0.71 0.90 12.86
N PRO A 129 1.30 0.51 14.01
CA PRO A 129 1.21 -0.87 14.44
C PRO A 129 -0.25 -1.25 14.66
N GLU A 130 -0.64 -2.45 14.24
CA GLU A 130 -2.01 -2.95 14.36
C GLU A 130 -2.56 -2.82 15.80
N ARG A 131 -1.67 -2.92 16.80
CA ARG A 131 -1.99 -2.70 18.22
C ARG A 131 -2.55 -1.31 18.50
N HIS A 132 -2.02 -0.26 17.87
CA HIS A 132 -2.50 1.12 18.07
C HIS A 132 -3.85 1.33 17.41
N ILE A 133 -4.07 0.76 16.22
CA ILE A 133 -5.37 0.77 15.53
C ILE A 133 -6.43 0.07 16.39
N ARG A 134 -6.11 -1.14 16.89
CA ARG A 134 -6.98 -1.88 17.80
C ARG A 134 -7.26 -1.11 19.09
N TYR A 135 -6.23 -0.55 19.70
CA TYR A 135 -6.37 0.24 20.93
C TYR A 135 -7.24 1.48 20.70
N ALA A 136 -7.02 2.23 19.61
CA ALA A 136 -7.82 3.40 19.26
C ALA A 136 -9.30 3.02 19.01
N ALA A 137 -9.55 1.96 18.25
CA ALA A 137 -10.91 1.46 18.00
C ALA A 137 -11.60 1.02 19.32
N THR A 138 -10.86 0.28 20.16
CA THR A 138 -11.33 -0.18 21.47
C THR A 138 -11.60 0.98 22.42
N LYS A 139 -10.70 1.95 22.48
CA LYS A 139 -10.85 3.17 23.29
C LYS A 139 -12.01 4.04 22.81
N ALA A 140 -12.21 4.18 21.51
CA ALA A 140 -13.38 4.89 20.97
C ALA A 140 -14.69 4.16 21.29
N LEU A 141 -14.70 2.83 21.20
CA LEU A 141 -15.85 2.00 21.55
C LEU A 141 -16.22 2.14 23.03
N PHE A 142 -15.25 2.01 23.94
CA PHE A 142 -15.50 2.08 25.39
C PHE A 142 -15.60 3.51 25.93
N GLY A 143 -15.02 4.50 25.24
CA GLY A 143 -15.03 5.90 25.64
C GLY A 143 -16.28 6.68 25.23
N THR A 144 -17.10 6.14 24.35
CA THR A 144 -18.34 6.79 23.91
C THR A 144 -19.48 6.43 24.86
N LYS A 145 -19.80 7.35 25.77
CA LYS A 145 -20.99 7.26 26.62
C LYS A 145 -22.22 7.72 25.84
N MET A 146 -23.34 7.04 26.04
CA MET A 146 -24.63 7.50 25.54
C MET A 146 -24.99 8.80 26.27
N THR A 147 -25.26 9.87 25.52
CA THR A 147 -25.76 11.12 26.11
C THR A 147 -27.17 10.88 26.66
N GLU A 148 -27.43 11.35 27.87
CA GLU A 148 -28.72 11.18 28.54
C GLU A 148 -29.85 11.75 27.66
N GLY A 149 -30.92 10.96 27.44
CA GLY A 149 -32.03 11.31 26.55
C GLY A 149 -31.84 10.99 25.06
N SER A 150 -30.70 10.42 24.63
CA SER A 150 -30.49 10.00 23.23
C SER A 150 -31.04 8.60 22.90
N PHE A 151 -31.56 8.43 21.69
CA PHE A 151 -32.13 7.15 21.23
C PHE A 151 -31.04 6.10 20.98
N VAL A 152 -31.21 4.90 21.53
CA VAL A 152 -30.26 3.76 21.41
C VAL A 152 -29.93 3.43 19.95
N HIS A 153 -30.91 3.57 19.04
CA HIS A 153 -30.72 3.29 17.62
C HIS A 153 -29.77 4.30 16.92
N SER A 154 -29.86 5.59 17.27
CA SER A 154 -28.98 6.64 16.77
C SER A 154 -27.54 6.44 17.28
N HIS A 155 -27.42 6.04 18.54
CA HIS A 155 -26.16 5.62 19.13
C HIS A 155 -25.59 4.43 18.34
N GLY A 156 -26.35 3.33 18.19
CA GLY A 156 -25.97 2.09 17.49
C GLY A 156 -25.39 2.28 16.08
N SER A 157 -25.98 3.18 15.29
CA SER A 157 -25.52 3.44 13.91
C SER A 157 -24.11 4.05 13.86
N ARG A 158 -23.69 4.77 14.91
CA ARG A 158 -22.34 5.35 15.03
C ARG A 158 -21.26 4.29 15.30
N TYR A 159 -21.62 3.13 15.84
CA TYR A 159 -20.70 2.05 16.21
C TYR A 159 -20.32 1.12 15.07
N PHE A 160 -21.13 1.09 14.01
CA PHE A 160 -21.01 0.10 12.95
C PHE A 160 -19.66 0.10 12.22
N PRO A 161 -19.03 1.26 11.90
CA PRO A 161 -17.71 1.28 11.26
C PRO A 161 -16.59 0.75 12.18
N SER A 162 -16.56 1.17 13.46
CA SER A 162 -15.54 0.73 14.45
C SER A 162 -15.67 -0.77 14.78
N TRP A 163 -16.91 -1.26 14.86
CA TRP A 163 -17.19 -2.68 15.06
C TRP A 163 -16.76 -3.54 13.87
N LYS A 164 -16.99 -3.07 12.63
CA LYS A 164 -16.50 -3.75 11.42
C LYS A 164 -14.97 -3.85 11.40
N SER A 165 -14.25 -2.77 11.69
CA SER A 165 -12.78 -2.78 11.77
C SER A 165 -12.26 -3.73 12.86
N SER A 166 -12.96 -3.86 13.99
CA SER A 166 -12.57 -4.80 15.05
C SER A 166 -12.76 -6.26 14.65
N ARG A 167 -13.78 -6.58 13.84
CA ARG A 167 -14.04 -7.94 13.33
C ARG A 167 -13.07 -8.37 12.25
N THR A 168 -12.72 -7.48 11.31
CA THR A 168 -11.76 -7.79 10.23
C THR A 168 -10.36 -8.08 10.77
N LEU A 169 -9.91 -7.34 11.79
CA LEU A 169 -8.63 -7.58 12.48
C LEU A 169 -8.62 -8.92 13.23
N LYS A 170 -9.77 -9.34 13.79
CA LYS A 170 -9.90 -10.63 14.48
C LYS A 170 -9.83 -11.82 13.49
N LEU A 171 -10.37 -11.65 12.28
CA LEU A 171 -10.29 -12.66 11.22
C LEU A 171 -8.88 -12.76 10.62
N GLY A 172 -8.19 -11.63 10.42
CA GLY A 172 -6.79 -11.63 9.96
C GLY A 172 -5.84 -12.39 10.88
N LEU A 173 -6.04 -12.29 12.20
CA LEU A 173 -5.22 -13.00 13.21
C LEU A 173 -5.45 -14.52 13.23
N ILE A 174 -6.66 -14.97 12.86
CA ILE A 174 -7.00 -16.40 12.77
C ILE A 174 -6.38 -17.00 11.51
N MET A 175 -6.32 -16.23 10.41
CA MET A 175 -5.76 -16.68 9.12
C MET A 175 -4.22 -16.69 9.08
N THR A 176 -3.54 -15.98 9.99
CA THR A 176 -2.06 -15.97 10.12
C THR A 176 -1.52 -17.07 11.04
N ARG A 177 -2.37 -17.94 11.57
CA ARG A 177 -2.00 -19.11 12.39
C ARG A 177 -2.36 -20.41 11.67
N THR A 178 -1.66 -20.70 10.60
CA THR A 178 -1.56 -22.02 9.92
C THR A 178 -0.25 -22.06 9.15
#